data_AF-A0A7K7AV64-F1
#
_entry.id   AF-A0A7K7AV64-F1
#
_cell.length_a   1.000
_cell.length_b   1.000
_cell.length_c   1.000
_cell.angle_alpha   90.00
_cell.angle_beta   90.00
_cell.angle_gamma   90.00
#
_symmetry.space_group_name_H-M   'P 1'
#
loop_
_entity.id
_entity.type
_entity.pdbx_description
1 polymer ?
#
loop_
_entity_poly.entity_id
_entity_poly.type
_entity_poly.pdbx_seq_one_letter_code
_entity_poly.pdbx_strand_id
1 'polypeptide(L)'
;QPDRTPADSWAFRGSKGQVVVRLPARIWPSALTLQHLFKPAAAACSISSFPRNIAVSGVQKEGEEETLLGSFTYDVEKEAIQTFPLKQKLSQAFQYLKLEVQSNWGNTEYTCIYHMQVHGKVARQ
;
A
#
# COMPACT_ATOMS: atom_id res chain seq x y z
N GLN A 1 4.91 10.36 -5.40
CA GLN A 1 5.73 11.59 -5.53
C GLN A 1 6.56 11.76 -4.26
N PRO A 2 7.72 12.45 -4.29
CA PRO A 2 8.58 12.66 -3.13
C PRO A 2 8.22 13.88 -2.28
N ASP A 3 7.43 14.82 -2.80
CA ASP A 3 7.01 16.02 -2.08
C ASP A 3 5.92 15.68 -1.05
N ARG A 4 6.11 16.16 0.18
CA ARG A 4 5.37 15.72 1.37
C ARG A 4 4.58 16.88 1.95
N THR A 5 3.36 17.07 1.49
CA THR A 5 2.39 17.95 2.15
C THR A 5 1.20 17.14 2.65
N PRO A 6 0.46 17.61 3.67
CA PRO A 6 -0.78 16.98 4.11
C PRO A 6 -1.87 16.85 3.03
N ALA A 7 -1.72 17.54 1.90
CA ALA A 7 -2.64 17.50 0.76
C ALA A 7 -2.39 16.34 -0.22
N ASP A 8 -1.28 15.60 -0.09
CA ASP A 8 -0.84 14.62 -1.10
C ASP A 8 -1.38 13.19 -0.88
N SER A 9 -2.43 13.01 -0.07
CA SER A 9 -3.03 11.69 0.14
C SER A 9 -3.91 11.27 -1.03
N TRP A 10 -3.82 10.00 -1.43
CA TRP A 10 -4.83 9.38 -2.28
C TRP A 10 -6.01 8.91 -1.41
N ALA A 11 -7.19 9.47 -1.64
CA ALA A 11 -8.42 9.06 -0.97
C ALA A 11 -9.39 8.38 -1.94
N PHE A 12 -10.06 7.33 -1.46
CA PHE A 12 -11.13 6.66 -2.19
C PHE A 12 -12.36 6.47 -1.29
N ARG A 13 -13.53 6.34 -1.92
CA ARG A 13 -14.82 6.23 -1.21
C ARG A 13 -14.96 4.88 -0.49
N GLY A 14 -15.47 4.92 0.74
CA GLY A 14 -15.72 3.75 1.57
C GLY A 14 -14.45 3.15 2.19
N SER A 15 -14.58 1.94 2.72
CA SER A 15 -13.52 1.23 3.47
C SER A 15 -12.82 0.12 2.67
N LYS A 16 -13.24 -0.10 1.42
CA LYS A 16 -12.70 -1.11 0.52
C LYS A 16 -12.34 -0.49 -0.82
N GLY A 17 -11.17 -0.82 -1.34
CA GLY A 17 -10.69 -0.26 -2.59
C GLY A 17 -9.41 -0.95 -3.02
N GLN A 18 -9.02 -0.72 -4.26
CA GLN A 18 -7.78 -1.28 -4.80
C GLN A 18 -7.10 -0.28 -5.73
N VAL A 19 -5.78 -0.39 -5.80
CA VAL A 19 -4.96 0.36 -6.74
C VAL A 19 -3.89 -0.56 -7.30
N VAL A 20 -3.69 -0.49 -8.62
CA VAL A 20 -2.59 -1.16 -9.30
C VAL A 20 -1.51 -0.12 -9.58
N VAL A 21 -0.29 -0.38 -9.11
CA VAL A 21 0.85 0.50 -9.27
C VAL A 21 1.86 -0.15 -10.18
N ARG A 22 2.20 0.56 -11.27
CA ARG A 22 3.32 0.20 -12.14
C ARG A 22 4.63 0.72 -11.52
N LEU A 23 5.54 -0.21 -11.23
CA LEU A 23 6.88 0.08 -10.74
C LEU A 23 7.79 0.53 -11.88
N PRO A 24 8.80 1.37 -11.59
CA PRO A 24 9.76 1.85 -12.59
C PRO A 24 10.61 0.73 -13.19
N ALA A 25 10.76 -0.39 -12.47
CA ALA A 25 11.46 -1.58 -12.93
C ALA A 25 10.75 -2.84 -12.44
N ARG A 26 11.01 -3.97 -13.12
CA ARG A 26 10.61 -5.29 -12.62
C ARG A 26 11.48 -5.66 -11.43
N ILE A 27 10.89 -6.04 -10.31
CA ILE A 27 11.60 -6.36 -9.07
C ILE A 27 11.17 -7.70 -8.49
N TRP A 28 12.00 -8.26 -7.62
CA TRP A 28 11.64 -9.28 -6.64
C TRP A 28 11.22 -8.56 -5.35
N PRO A 29 9.91 -8.34 -5.11
CA PRO A 29 9.44 -7.58 -3.96
C PRO A 29 9.82 -8.28 -2.66
N SER A 30 10.33 -7.54 -1.69
CA SER A 30 10.75 -8.06 -0.38
C SER A 30 9.93 -7.49 0.77
N ALA A 31 9.44 -6.25 0.65
CA ALA A 31 8.63 -5.61 1.68
C ALA A 31 7.75 -4.49 1.12
N LEU A 32 6.62 -4.24 1.78
CA LEU A 32 5.85 -3.01 1.63
C LEU A 32 6.10 -2.10 2.83
N THR A 33 6.18 -0.79 2.64
CA THR A 33 6.10 0.18 3.73
C THR A 33 4.92 1.10 3.52
N LEU A 34 4.08 1.21 4.55
CA LEU A 34 3.03 2.21 4.63
C LEU A 34 3.41 3.27 5.65
N GLN A 35 3.08 4.50 5.33
CA GLN A 35 3.29 5.64 6.21
C GLN A 35 2.02 6.49 6.27
N HIS A 36 1.63 6.93 7.47
CA HIS A 36 0.71 8.05 7.66
C HIS A 36 1.39 9.26 8.33
N LEU A 37 0.64 10.36 8.42
CA LEU A 37 1.07 11.57 9.12
C LEU A 37 0.87 11.42 10.63
N PHE A 38 1.86 11.85 11.42
CA PHE A 38 1.80 11.81 12.90
C PHE A 38 0.91 12.91 13.52
N LYS A 39 0.54 13.95 12.77
CA LYS A 39 -0.29 15.05 13.26
C LYS A 39 -1.37 15.44 12.24
N PRO A 40 -2.67 15.22 12.54
CA PRO A 40 -3.79 15.56 11.65
C PRO A 40 -4.06 17.06 11.51
N ALA A 41 -3.30 17.95 12.15
CA ALA A 41 -3.65 19.35 12.33
C ALA A 41 -3.81 20.16 11.02
N ALA A 42 -3.46 19.58 9.86
CA ALA A 42 -3.70 20.16 8.54
C ALA A 42 -4.05 19.11 7.46
N ALA A 43 -4.36 17.86 7.82
CA ALA A 43 -4.57 16.78 6.85
C ALA A 43 -6.06 16.55 6.56
N ALA A 44 -6.40 16.31 5.29
CA ALA A 44 -7.75 15.93 4.84
C ALA A 44 -8.22 14.55 5.37
N CYS A 45 -7.39 13.85 6.15
CA CYS A 45 -7.58 12.47 6.58
C CYS A 45 -7.48 12.33 8.09
N SER A 46 -8.40 11.57 8.67
CA SER A 46 -8.43 11.22 10.10
C SER A 46 -7.79 9.85 10.33
N ILE A 47 -7.43 9.55 11.59
CA ILE A 47 -6.91 8.23 11.97
C ILE A 47 -7.87 7.11 11.54
N SER A 48 -9.18 7.33 11.71
CA SER A 48 -10.23 6.38 11.32
C SER A 48 -10.28 6.11 9.81
N SER A 49 -9.74 6.99 8.96
CA SER A 49 -9.71 6.80 7.51
C SER A 49 -8.45 6.10 7.00
N PHE A 50 -7.47 5.80 7.85
CA PHE A 50 -6.29 5.05 7.40
C PHE A 50 -6.63 3.58 7.11
N PRO A 51 -5.94 2.94 6.14
CA PRO A 51 -6.14 1.54 5.86
C PRO A 51 -5.83 0.69 7.10
N ARG A 52 -6.58 -0.40 7.26
CA ARG A 52 -6.39 -1.37 8.34
C ARG A 52 -5.96 -2.70 7.77
N ASN A 53 -6.89 -3.52 7.28
CA ASN A 53 -6.55 -4.80 6.68
C ASN A 53 -6.26 -4.61 5.20
N ILE A 54 -5.09 -5.06 4.76
CA ILE A 54 -4.65 -4.91 3.39
C ILE A 54 -4.00 -6.18 2.85
N ALA A 55 -4.08 -6.35 1.54
CA ALA A 55 -3.40 -7.41 0.80
C ALA A 55 -2.58 -6.81 -0.34
N VAL A 56 -1.44 -7.43 -0.63
CA VAL A 56 -0.57 -7.04 -1.73
C VAL A 56 -0.40 -8.24 -2.66
N SER A 57 -0.68 -8.03 -3.94
CA SER A 57 -0.50 -9.03 -4.99
C SER A 57 0.44 -8.51 -6.08
N GLY A 58 1.22 -9.41 -6.65
CA GLY A 58 1.95 -9.15 -7.89
C GLY A 58 1.08 -9.47 -9.09
N VAL A 59 1.12 -8.62 -10.11
CA VAL A 59 0.36 -8.78 -11.36
C VAL A 59 1.32 -8.66 -12.54
N GLN A 60 1.15 -9.50 -13.56
CA GLN A 60 2.01 -9.48 -14.75
C GLN A 60 1.61 -8.37 -15.73
N LYS A 61 0.31 -8.23 -16.00
CA LYS A 61 -0.32 -7.08 -16.67
C LYS A 61 -1.67 -6.78 -16.03
N GLU A 62 -2.19 -5.59 -16.27
CA GLU A 62 -3.51 -5.19 -15.80
C GLU A 62 -4.58 -6.16 -16.31
N GLY A 63 -5.31 -6.82 -15.40
CA GLY A 63 -6.34 -7.82 -15.70
C GLY A 63 -5.89 -9.29 -15.77
N GLU A 64 -4.62 -9.59 -15.49
CA GLU A 64 -4.10 -10.98 -15.46
C GLU A 64 -4.14 -11.62 -14.04
N GLU A 65 -3.76 -12.91 -13.95
CA GLU A 65 -3.72 -13.68 -12.70
C GLU A 65 -2.84 -13.01 -11.63
N GLU A 66 -3.37 -12.93 -10.41
CA GLU A 66 -2.72 -12.28 -9.29
C GLU A 66 -1.96 -13.27 -8.42
N THR A 67 -0.71 -12.95 -8.07
CA THR A 67 0.06 -13.70 -7.08
C THR A 67 0.02 -12.99 -5.73
N LEU A 68 -0.70 -13.53 -4.74
CA LEU A 68 -0.71 -12.96 -3.39
C LEU A 68 0.71 -12.97 -2.78
N LEU A 69 1.25 -11.79 -2.49
CA LEU A 69 2.57 -11.58 -1.89
C LEU A 69 2.52 -11.42 -0.38
N GLY A 70 1.38 -10.99 0.18
CA GLY A 70 1.17 -10.91 1.62
C GLY A 70 -0.14 -10.23 1.99
N SER A 71 -0.59 -10.45 3.22
CA SER A 71 -1.73 -9.78 3.85
C SER A 71 -1.34 -9.36 5.26
N PHE A 72 -1.73 -8.15 5.66
CA PHE A 72 -1.30 -7.56 6.92
C PHE A 72 -2.28 -6.52 7.44
N THR A 73 -2.15 -6.21 8.72
CA THR A 73 -2.91 -5.15 9.39
C THR A 73 -1.97 -3.99 9.69
N TYR A 74 -2.30 -2.82 9.17
CA TYR A 74 -1.66 -1.56 9.52
C TYR A 74 -2.24 -1.06 10.85
N ASP A 75 -1.38 -0.84 11.85
CA ASP A 75 -1.78 -0.51 13.23
C ASP A 75 -1.53 0.96 13.59
N VAL A 76 -2.56 1.80 13.50
CA VAL A 76 -2.45 3.24 13.77
C VAL A 76 -1.95 3.59 15.17
N GLU A 77 -2.06 2.69 16.15
CA GLU A 77 -1.61 2.92 17.52
C GLU A 77 -0.14 2.54 17.74
N LYS A 78 0.44 1.74 16.84
CA LYS A 78 1.80 1.22 17.01
C LYS A 78 2.85 2.25 16.58
N GLU A 79 2.88 2.58 15.30
CA GLU A 79 3.87 3.47 14.67
C GLU A 79 3.28 4.07 13.40
N ALA A 80 3.62 5.31 13.04
CA ALA A 80 3.12 5.90 11.79
C ALA A 80 3.80 5.37 10.53
N ILE A 81 4.95 4.71 10.66
CA ILE A 81 5.67 4.08 9.54
C ILE A 81 5.78 2.59 9.86
N GLN A 82 5.21 1.75 9.01
CA GLN A 82 5.21 0.30 9.20
C GLN A 82 5.67 -0.41 7.95
N THR A 83 6.65 -1.29 8.12
CA THR A 83 7.21 -2.12 7.07
C THR A 83 6.76 -3.57 7.26
N PHE A 84 6.19 -4.15 6.21
CA PHE A 84 5.63 -5.49 6.18
C PHE A 84 6.44 -6.37 5.23
N PRO A 85 7.04 -7.47 5.70
CA PRO A 85 7.76 -8.39 4.83
C PRO A 85 6.79 -9.12 3.89
N LEU A 86 7.18 -9.26 2.62
CA LEU A 86 6.45 -10.02 1.62
C LEU A 86 7.01 -11.45 1.50
N LYS A 87 6.27 -12.34 0.81
CA LYS A 87 6.72 -13.71 0.51
C LYS A 87 8.11 -13.71 -0.14
N GLN A 88 9.02 -14.52 0.42
CA GLN A 88 10.42 -14.57 -0.01
C GLN A 88 10.68 -15.54 -1.17
N LYS A 89 9.93 -16.65 -1.25
CA LYS A 89 10.10 -17.67 -2.30
C LYS A 89 9.15 -17.39 -3.47
N LEU A 90 9.46 -16.35 -4.23
CA LEU A 90 8.69 -15.98 -5.42
C LEU A 90 9.19 -16.80 -6.61
N SER A 91 8.28 -17.25 -7.47
CA SER A 91 8.59 -17.92 -8.73
C SER A 91 8.94 -16.92 -9.85
N GLN A 92 8.58 -15.64 -9.67
CA GLN A 92 8.76 -14.60 -10.67
C GLN A 92 8.92 -13.20 -10.06
N ALA A 93 9.45 -12.30 -10.87
CA ALA A 93 9.56 -10.88 -10.57
C ALA A 93 8.37 -10.09 -11.15
N PHE A 94 7.99 -8.99 -10.50
CA PHE A 94 6.79 -8.21 -10.83
C PHE A 94 7.13 -6.77 -11.18
N GLN A 95 6.41 -6.23 -12.16
CA GLN A 95 6.44 -4.79 -12.46
C GLN A 95 5.15 -4.09 -12.03
N TYR A 96 4.03 -4.81 -11.89
CA TYR A 96 2.79 -4.26 -11.37
C TYR A 96 2.50 -4.90 -10.02
N LEU A 97 2.14 -4.06 -9.04
CA LEU A 97 1.65 -4.53 -7.75
C LEU A 97 0.24 -3.98 -7.51
N LYS A 98 -0.66 -4.85 -7.08
CA LYS A 98 -1.99 -4.49 -6.59
C LYS A 98 -1.93 -4.34 -5.08
N LEU A 99 -2.29 -3.16 -4.58
CA LEU A 99 -2.64 -2.97 -3.18
C LEU A 99 -4.16 -3.03 -3.07
N GLU A 100 -4.66 -3.94 -2.25
CA GLU A 100 -6.07 -4.07 -1.93
C GLU A 100 -6.29 -3.68 -0.47
N VAL A 101 -7.13 -2.68 -0.24
CA VAL A 101 -7.60 -2.31 1.08
C VAL A 101 -8.93 -3.01 1.34
N GLN A 102 -8.97 -3.79 2.42
CA GLN A 102 -10.12 -4.61 2.81
C GLN A 102 -10.94 -3.98 3.93
N SER A 103 -10.33 -3.09 4.70
CA SER A 103 -10.99 -2.27 5.73
C SER A 103 -10.14 -1.04 6.08
N ASN A 104 -10.76 -0.08 6.75
CA ASN A 104 -10.09 1.04 7.42
C ASN A 104 -10.37 1.01 8.94
N TRP A 105 -9.96 2.05 9.65
CA TRP A 105 -10.13 2.19 11.10
C TRP A 105 -11.48 2.80 11.54
N GLY A 106 -12.52 2.72 10.69
CA GLY A 106 -13.91 3.04 11.07
C GLY A 106 -14.52 4.26 10.38
N ASN A 107 -13.81 4.91 9.46
CA ASN A 107 -14.42 5.97 8.64
C ASN A 107 -15.39 5.35 7.61
N THR A 108 -16.64 5.79 7.63
CA THR A 108 -17.70 5.24 6.75
C THR A 108 -17.68 5.83 5.33
N GLU A 109 -17.11 7.02 5.17
CA GLU A 109 -17.19 7.80 3.94
C GLU A 109 -16.02 7.52 3.00
N TYR A 110 -14.80 7.38 3.54
CA TYR A 110 -13.59 7.27 2.74
C TYR A 110 -12.44 6.58 3.46
N THR A 111 -11.45 6.19 2.67
CA THR A 111 -10.15 5.72 3.13
C THR A 111 -9.04 6.53 2.47
N CYS A 112 -8.01 6.86 3.24
CA CYS A 112 -6.86 7.62 2.80
C CYS A 112 -5.59 6.80 2.86
N ILE A 113 -4.86 6.74 1.75
CA ILE A 113 -3.50 6.25 1.69
C ILE A 113 -2.58 7.44 1.47
N TYR A 114 -1.69 7.67 2.44
CA TYR A 114 -0.76 8.80 2.37
C TYR A 114 0.48 8.43 1.56
N HIS A 115 1.23 7.41 2.00
CA HIS A 115 2.45 7.02 1.30
C HIS A 115 2.68 5.51 1.35
N MET A 116 3.02 4.96 0.19
CA MET A 116 3.34 3.56 0.00
C MET A 116 4.71 3.46 -0.68
N GLN A 117 5.59 2.66 -0.10
CA GLN A 117 6.88 2.29 -0.68
C GLN A 117 6.97 0.79 -0.86
N VAL A 118 7.57 0.38 -1.97
CA VAL A 118 7.82 -1.02 -2.29
C VAL A 118 9.31 -1.23 -2.32
N HIS A 119 9.77 -2.23 -1.58
CA HIS A 119 11.17 -2.63 -1.51
C HIS A 119 11.37 -3.92 -2.30
N GLY A 120 12.53 -4.05 -2.93
CA GLY A 120 12.88 -5.28 -3.64
C GLY A 120 14.17 -5.16 -4.44
N LYS A 121 14.66 -6.30 -4.93
CA LYS A 121 15.82 -6.33 -5.83
C LYS A 121 15.35 -6.22 -7.27
N VAL A 122 15.97 -5.34 -8.06
CA VAL A 122 15.69 -5.27 -9.50
C VAL A 122 16.02 -6.61 -10.16
N ALA A 123 15.09 -7.14 -10.94
CA ALA A 123 15.34 -8.33 -11.75
C ALA A 123 16.30 -7.95 -12.86
N ARG A 124 17.40 -8.69 -13.00
CA ARG A 124 18.31 -8.53 -14.13
C ARG A 124 17.56 -8.92 -15.41
N GLN A 125 17.73 -8.12 -16.46
CA GLN A 125 17.22 -8.42 -17.80
C GLN A 125 17.94 -9.64 -18.37
#